data_AF-A0A085JEN3-F1
#
_entry.id   AF-A0A085JEN3-F1
#
_cell.length_a   1.000
_cell.length_b   1.000
_cell.length_c   1.000
_cell.angle_alpha   90.00
_cell.angle_beta   90.00
_cell.angle_gamma   90.00
#
_symmetry.space_group_name_H-M   'P 1'
#
loop_
_entity.id
_entity.type
_entity.pdbx_description
1 polymer ?
#
loop_
_entity_poly.entity_id
_entity_poly.type
_entity_poly.pdbx_seq_one_letter_code
_entity_poly.pdbx_strand_id
1 'polypeptide(L)'
;MNFLNKTTVIACAVTLLSGCDNRPDKTLSPPVDAKWVDVTFREPEGITLQPAGLLYRSAQCKSVRYNSSNEPHDIPGYNDIERPFGASDGDNIRRLRITVDGGGPCQWQLNSLIVSFRIADNVPLVEGKEVIDTSYIFDFGDYGLSDGYGTGRARAFSGERLELKTDFFPTTFISHMFNKTTLKLFGGDTDDEKWSRRYQLERTEFITIEPQFHAKKNVFIEADKQRGYGMVITYPEGEEEHVRKVNPDYQRLLLSLK
;
A
#
# COMPACT_ATOMS: atom_id res chain seq x y z
N MET A 1 -28.15 65.69 39.08
CA MET A 1 -28.19 64.63 40.11
C MET A 1 -29.26 63.62 39.68
N ASN A 2 -28.88 62.50 39.05
CA ASN A 2 -28.53 61.23 39.72
C ASN A 2 -29.82 60.59 40.33
N PHE A 3 -30.37 59.43 39.95
CA PHE A 3 -29.78 58.10 39.72
C PHE A 3 -30.76 57.13 38.98
N LEU A 4 -30.19 56.30 38.09
CA LEU A 4 -30.49 54.91 37.65
C LEU A 4 -31.92 54.32 37.74
N ASN A 5 -32.57 53.91 36.63
CA ASN A 5 -32.28 52.82 35.67
C ASN A 5 -32.36 51.39 36.26
N LYS A 6 -33.44 50.66 35.92
CA LYS A 6 -33.57 49.21 36.13
C LYS A 6 -33.78 48.54 34.78
N THR A 7 -32.70 48.30 34.06
CA THR A 7 -32.71 47.38 32.92
C THR A 7 -32.07 46.09 33.39
N THR A 8 -32.88 45.06 33.61
CA THR A 8 -32.40 43.70 33.85
C THR A 8 -31.80 43.20 32.54
N VAL A 9 -30.47 43.28 32.40
CA VAL A 9 -29.74 42.64 31.32
C VAL A 9 -29.45 41.21 31.76
N ILE A 10 -30.22 40.27 31.20
CA ILE A 10 -29.90 38.84 31.27
C ILE A 10 -28.69 38.63 30.36
N ALA A 11 -27.50 38.54 30.96
CA ALA A 11 -26.30 38.11 30.26
C ALA A 11 -26.40 36.59 30.00
N CYS A 12 -26.88 36.22 28.81
CA CYS A 12 -26.66 34.88 28.28
C CYS A 12 -25.15 34.71 28.08
N ALA A 13 -24.48 34.11 29.06
CA ALA A 13 -23.15 33.55 28.89
C ALA A 13 -23.27 32.37 27.92
N VAL A 14 -23.12 32.64 26.63
CA VAL A 14 -22.85 31.60 25.64
C VAL A 14 -21.42 31.11 25.93
N THR A 15 -21.31 30.07 26.75
CA THR A 15 -20.09 29.32 26.87
C THR A 15 -19.87 28.64 25.53
N LEU A 16 -18.97 29.21 24.72
CA LEU A 16 -18.43 28.54 23.55
C LEU A 16 -17.76 27.26 24.05
N LEU A 17 -18.46 26.13 23.92
CA LEU A 17 -17.89 24.80 24.03
C LEU A 17 -16.95 24.61 22.84
N SER A 18 -15.79 25.26 22.86
CA SER A 18 -14.64 24.79 22.09
C SER A 18 -14.18 23.51 22.78
N GLY A 19 -14.85 22.40 22.48
CA GLY A 19 -14.28 21.09 22.76
C GLY A 19 -12.94 21.05 22.06
N CYS A 20 -11.85 20.96 22.81
CA CYS A 20 -10.57 20.58 22.24
C CYS A 20 -10.82 19.26 21.54
N ASP A 21 -10.78 19.27 20.21
CA ASP A 21 -10.78 18.05 19.42
C ASP A 21 -9.52 17.30 19.85
N ASN A 22 -9.64 16.27 20.69
CA ASN A 22 -8.52 15.48 21.23
C ASN A 22 -7.82 14.65 20.14
N ARG A 23 -7.92 15.07 18.88
CA ARG A 23 -7.23 14.46 17.77
C ARG A 23 -5.78 14.93 17.78
N PRO A 24 -4.82 14.00 17.65
CA PRO A 24 -3.42 14.38 17.54
C PRO A 24 -3.22 15.26 16.30
N ASP A 25 -2.39 16.30 16.42
CA ASP A 25 -2.05 17.19 15.31
C ASP A 25 -1.35 16.39 14.20
N LYS A 26 -2.00 16.30 13.04
CA LYS A 26 -1.52 15.54 11.87
C LYS A 26 -0.59 16.34 10.96
N THR A 27 -0.25 17.58 11.31
CA THR A 27 0.63 18.43 10.52
C THR A 27 2.04 17.87 10.48
N LEU A 28 2.60 17.71 9.29
CA LEU A 28 4.01 17.42 9.08
C LEU A 28 4.79 18.73 8.96
N SER A 29 5.87 18.86 9.72
CA SER A 29 6.81 19.99 9.62
C SER A 29 8.22 19.44 9.80
N PRO A 30 8.80 18.86 8.72
CA PRO A 30 10.13 18.25 8.76
C PRO A 30 11.20 19.27 9.18
N PRO A 31 12.18 18.88 10.01
CA PRO A 31 13.33 19.74 10.31
C PRO A 31 14.24 19.93 9.09
N VAL A 32 15.19 20.87 9.18
CA VAL A 32 16.11 21.22 8.06
C VAL A 32 17.01 20.04 7.67
N ASP A 33 17.40 19.23 8.65
CA ASP A 33 18.23 18.03 8.52
C ASP A 33 17.42 16.73 8.44
N ALA A 34 16.12 16.83 8.14
CA ALA A 34 15.26 15.67 7.97
C ALA A 34 15.82 14.67 6.97
N LYS A 35 15.73 13.38 7.28
CA LYS A 35 15.97 12.30 6.33
C LYS A 35 14.81 12.20 5.35
N TRP A 36 15.15 11.87 4.11
CA TRP A 36 14.19 11.71 3.02
C TRP A 36 14.40 10.38 2.32
N VAL A 37 13.34 9.90 1.68
CA VAL A 37 13.40 8.81 0.72
C VAL A 37 12.77 9.28 -0.60
N ASP A 38 13.46 9.00 -1.69
CA ASP A 38 13.01 9.26 -3.05
C ASP A 38 12.50 7.95 -3.67
N VAL A 39 11.23 7.96 -4.06
CA VAL A 39 10.56 6.82 -4.68
C VAL A 39 10.35 7.12 -6.15
N THR A 40 10.85 6.23 -7.00
CA THR A 40 10.71 6.29 -8.44
C THR A 40 9.94 5.07 -8.92
N PHE A 41 8.91 5.29 -9.73
CA PHE A 41 8.14 4.24 -10.37
C PHE A 41 8.14 4.45 -11.88
N ARG A 42 8.64 3.47 -12.64
CA ARG A 42 8.48 3.44 -14.10
C ARG A 42 7.14 2.80 -14.42
N GLU A 43 6.25 3.55 -15.05
CA GLU A 43 4.90 3.11 -15.40
C GLU A 43 4.91 2.42 -16.77
N PRO A 44 4.91 1.07 -16.85
CA PRO A 44 4.85 0.39 -18.13
C PRO A 44 3.47 0.58 -18.78
N GLU A 45 3.42 0.45 -20.10
CA GLU A 45 2.17 0.56 -20.86
C GLU A 45 1.11 -0.42 -20.32
N GLY A 46 -0.12 0.06 -20.12
CA GLY A 46 -1.22 -0.76 -19.61
C GLY A 46 -1.22 -0.99 -18.10
N ILE A 47 -0.33 -0.34 -17.35
CA ILE A 47 -0.35 -0.28 -15.87
C ILE A 47 -0.72 1.13 -15.42
N THR A 48 -1.40 1.22 -14.28
CA THR A 48 -1.70 2.48 -13.60
C THR A 48 -1.16 2.45 -12.17
N LEU A 49 -0.40 3.49 -11.82
CA LEU A 49 0.12 3.72 -10.47
C LEU A 49 -0.94 4.39 -9.58
N GLN A 50 -1.13 3.87 -8.37
CA GLN A 50 -2.01 4.47 -7.35
C GLN A 50 -1.26 5.53 -6.52
N PRO A 51 -1.96 6.45 -5.84
CA PRO A 51 -1.36 7.28 -4.80
C PRO A 51 -0.61 6.41 -3.78
N ALA A 52 0.56 6.87 -3.34
CA ALA A 52 1.30 6.19 -2.28
C ALA A 52 0.56 6.35 -0.96
N GLY A 53 0.41 5.26 -0.21
CA GLY A 53 -0.07 5.30 1.16
C GLY A 53 1.10 5.46 2.13
N LEU A 54 1.04 6.45 2.99
CA LEU A 54 2.07 6.74 3.99
C LEU A 54 1.46 6.57 5.38
N LEU A 55 2.10 5.77 6.22
CA LEU A 55 1.76 5.65 7.63
C LEU A 55 2.89 6.29 8.45
N TYR A 56 2.59 7.45 9.05
CA TYR A 56 3.45 8.04 10.07
C TYR A 56 3.00 7.58 11.46
N ARG A 57 3.97 7.39 12.36
CA ARG A 57 3.75 7.04 13.77
C ARG A 57 4.35 8.11 14.67
N SER A 58 3.80 8.26 15.87
CA SER A 58 4.29 9.22 16.87
C SER A 58 4.32 8.59 18.25
N ALA A 59 5.46 8.70 18.94
CA ALA A 59 5.56 8.35 20.36
C ALA A 59 5.05 9.50 21.27
N GLN A 60 5.05 10.74 20.78
CA GLN A 60 4.66 11.94 21.53
C GLN A 60 3.13 12.10 21.56
N CYS A 61 2.50 12.04 20.39
CA CYS A 61 1.06 12.03 20.25
C CYS A 61 0.60 10.58 20.23
N LYS A 62 0.07 10.10 21.35
CA LYS A 62 -0.42 8.74 21.51
C LYS A 62 -1.88 8.62 21.07
N SER A 63 -2.31 7.40 20.80
CA SER A 63 -3.72 7.05 20.60
C SER A 63 -4.13 5.98 21.60
N VAL A 64 -5.40 5.95 21.97
CA VAL A 64 -5.92 4.94 22.90
C VAL A 64 -6.53 3.78 22.11
N ARG A 65 -6.17 2.56 22.49
CA ARG A 65 -6.83 1.32 22.06
C ARG A 65 -7.40 0.61 23.28
N TYR A 66 -8.36 -0.28 23.04
CA TYR A 66 -8.98 -1.09 24.09
C TYR A 66 -8.60 -2.55 23.87
N ASN A 67 -8.22 -3.24 24.95
CA ASN A 67 -7.95 -4.67 24.90
C ASN A 67 -9.27 -5.48 24.89
N SER A 68 -9.18 -6.82 24.88
CA SER A 68 -10.34 -7.71 24.90
C SER A 68 -11.22 -7.59 26.15
N SER A 69 -10.66 -7.04 27.24
CA SER A 69 -11.37 -6.74 28.49
C SER A 69 -11.95 -5.32 28.52
N ASN A 70 -11.89 -4.59 27.39
CA ASN A 70 -12.30 -3.19 27.25
C ASN A 70 -11.51 -2.21 28.14
N GLU A 71 -10.26 -2.55 28.49
CA GLU A 71 -9.37 -1.68 29.23
C GLU A 71 -8.55 -0.81 28.25
N PRO A 72 -8.48 0.52 28.47
CA PRO A 72 -7.72 1.41 27.62
C PRO A 72 -6.22 1.22 27.82
N HIS A 73 -5.47 1.25 26.73
CA HIS A 73 -4.02 1.35 26.74
C HIS A 73 -3.54 2.28 25.63
N ASP A 74 -2.42 2.94 25.91
CA ASP A 74 -1.75 3.81 24.95
C ASP A 74 -1.03 3.01 23.87
N ILE A 75 -1.19 3.44 22.63
CA ILE A 75 -0.36 3.05 21.50
C ILE A 75 0.28 4.31 20.89
N PRO A 76 1.37 4.17 20.11
CA PRO A 76 1.84 5.30 19.31
C PRO A 76 0.70 5.85 18.44
N GLY A 77 0.66 7.17 18.23
CA GLY A 77 -0.30 7.79 17.32
C GLY A 77 -0.06 7.37 15.88
N TYR A 78 -1.05 7.55 15.04
CA TYR A 78 -0.96 7.27 13.61
C TYR A 78 -1.47 8.47 12.79
N ASN A 79 -0.80 8.68 11.66
CA ASN A 79 -1.18 9.66 10.66
C ASN A 79 -1.04 9.04 9.28
N ASP A 80 -2.17 8.55 8.77
CA ASP A 80 -2.29 7.98 7.43
C ASP A 80 -2.51 9.08 6.41
N ILE A 81 -1.70 9.09 5.36
CA ILE A 81 -1.70 10.11 4.31
C ILE A 81 -1.58 9.42 2.96
N GLU A 82 -2.47 9.75 2.03
CA GLU A 82 -2.29 9.42 0.62
C GLU A 82 -1.56 10.56 -0.10
N ARG A 83 -0.55 10.22 -0.91
CA ARG A 83 0.22 11.19 -1.68
C ARG A 83 0.31 10.76 -3.15
N PRO A 84 -0.19 11.58 -4.09
CA PRO A 84 -0.01 11.28 -5.50
C PRO A 84 1.47 11.44 -5.89
N PHE A 85 1.94 10.60 -6.80
CA PHE A 85 3.22 10.81 -7.46
C PHE A 85 3.14 12.02 -8.41
N GLY A 86 4.26 12.72 -8.58
CA GLY A 86 4.38 13.83 -9.53
C GLY A 86 4.03 13.41 -10.96
N ALA A 87 3.80 14.39 -11.84
CA ALA A 87 3.57 14.15 -13.26
C ALA A 87 4.74 13.36 -13.87
N SER A 88 4.46 12.60 -14.94
CA SER A 88 5.53 11.90 -15.66
C SER A 88 6.45 12.90 -16.34
N ASP A 89 7.76 12.62 -16.31
CA ASP A 89 8.82 13.42 -16.92
C ASP A 89 9.07 13.12 -18.42
N GLY A 90 8.17 12.37 -19.07
CA GLY A 90 8.28 11.99 -20.49
C GLY A 90 8.83 10.59 -20.73
N ASP A 91 9.54 10.00 -19.76
CA ASP A 91 10.08 8.63 -19.83
C ASP A 91 9.16 7.59 -19.14
N ASN A 92 7.88 7.95 -18.94
CA ASN A 92 6.92 7.22 -18.10
C ASN A 92 7.42 7.02 -16.65
N ILE A 93 8.27 7.91 -16.14
CA ILE A 93 8.77 7.84 -14.77
C ILE A 93 7.97 8.79 -13.88
N ARG A 94 7.49 8.26 -12.75
CA ARG A 94 6.76 8.99 -11.71
C ARG A 94 7.65 9.05 -10.46
N ARG A 95 7.71 10.22 -9.83
CA ARG A 95 8.56 10.45 -8.64
C ARG A 95 7.76 10.97 -7.46
N LEU A 96 8.15 10.54 -6.27
CA LEU A 96 7.62 11.03 -5.01
C LEU A 96 8.75 11.09 -3.99
N ARG A 97 8.96 12.28 -3.42
CA ARG A 97 9.91 12.51 -2.34
C ARG A 97 9.17 12.57 -1.01
N ILE A 98 9.57 11.75 -0.05
CA ILE A 98 8.88 11.55 1.22
C ILE A 98 9.85 11.81 2.36
N THR A 99 9.41 12.56 3.37
CA THR A 99 10.20 12.77 4.58
C THR A 99 10.09 11.54 5.47
N VAL A 100 11.22 10.99 5.91
CA VAL A 100 11.25 9.97 6.97
C VAL A 100 10.99 10.66 8.31
N ASP A 101 11.64 11.80 8.53
CA ASP A 101 11.43 12.67 9.69
C ASP A 101 10.29 13.66 9.43
N GLY A 102 9.04 13.22 9.61
CA GLY A 102 7.84 14.03 9.40
C GLY A 102 7.73 15.25 10.32
N GLY A 103 8.30 15.18 11.52
CA GLY A 103 8.39 16.30 12.46
C GLY A 103 7.03 16.82 12.92
N GLY A 104 6.91 18.14 13.07
CA GLY A 104 5.72 18.80 13.62
C GLY A 104 5.50 18.59 15.12
N PRO A 105 4.38 19.08 15.68
CA PRO A 105 4.12 19.04 17.12
C PRO A 105 4.07 17.62 17.70
N CYS A 106 3.74 16.63 16.86
CA CYS A 106 3.71 15.23 17.22
C CYS A 106 5.01 14.48 16.89
N GLN A 107 6.04 15.12 16.33
CA GLN A 107 7.30 14.45 15.96
C GLN A 107 7.04 13.18 15.13
N TRP A 108 6.26 13.32 14.07
CA TRP A 108 5.87 12.23 13.19
C TRP A 108 7.10 11.58 12.56
N GLN A 109 7.12 10.25 12.53
CA GLN A 109 8.16 9.43 11.91
C GLN A 109 7.50 8.49 10.91
N LEU A 110 8.01 8.44 9.68
CA LEU A 110 7.49 7.52 8.68
C LEU A 110 7.74 6.10 9.18
N ASN A 111 6.68 5.30 9.26
CA ASN A 111 6.80 3.90 9.64
C ASN A 111 6.67 2.99 8.43
N SER A 112 5.69 3.24 7.56
CA SER A 112 5.48 2.39 6.39
C SER A 112 5.06 3.22 5.19
N LEU A 113 5.58 2.84 4.02
CA LEU A 113 5.18 3.32 2.70
C LEU A 113 4.60 2.13 1.93
N ILE A 114 3.43 2.30 1.33
CA ILE A 114 2.87 1.37 0.36
C ILE A 114 2.83 2.01 -1.02
N VAL A 115 3.35 1.30 -2.02
CA VAL A 115 3.27 1.67 -3.44
C VAL A 115 2.45 0.60 -4.15
N SER A 116 1.28 1.00 -4.64
CA SER A 116 0.31 0.11 -5.28
C SER A 116 0.13 0.45 -6.75
N PHE A 117 -0.01 -0.56 -7.59
CA PHE A 117 -0.24 -0.41 -9.01
C PHE A 117 -1.06 -1.60 -9.52
N ARG A 118 -1.75 -1.40 -10.64
CA ARG A 118 -2.66 -2.41 -11.20
C ARG A 118 -2.74 -2.28 -12.71
N ILE A 119 -3.39 -3.24 -13.36
CA ILE A 119 -3.68 -3.17 -14.79
C ILE A 119 -4.67 -2.03 -15.03
N ALA A 120 -4.36 -1.15 -15.98
CA ALA A 120 -5.13 0.04 -16.24
C ALA A 120 -6.55 -0.28 -16.72
N ASP A 121 -7.52 0.51 -16.30
CA ASP A 121 -8.96 0.26 -16.54
C ASP A 121 -9.34 0.32 -18.04
N ASN A 122 -8.48 0.91 -18.88
CA ASN A 122 -8.66 0.97 -20.33
C ASN A 122 -8.08 -0.24 -21.09
N VAL A 123 -7.42 -1.17 -20.40
CA VAL A 123 -6.87 -2.39 -21.03
C VAL A 123 -8.00 -3.39 -21.25
N PRO A 124 -8.22 -3.92 -22.47
CA PRO A 124 -9.33 -4.85 -22.74
C PRO A 124 -9.41 -6.07 -21.80
N LEU A 125 -8.26 -6.51 -21.28
CA LEU A 125 -8.19 -7.63 -20.36
C LEU A 125 -9.03 -7.43 -19.08
N VAL A 126 -9.26 -6.19 -18.64
CA VAL A 126 -10.00 -5.88 -17.40
C VAL A 126 -11.51 -6.05 -17.55
N GLU A 127 -12.04 -6.13 -18.77
CA GLU A 127 -13.48 -6.14 -19.03
C GLU A 127 -14.17 -7.29 -18.26
N GLY A 128 -15.20 -6.94 -17.48
CA GLY A 128 -15.98 -7.88 -16.66
C GLY A 128 -15.23 -8.48 -15.46
N LYS A 129 -14.08 -7.91 -15.06
CA LYS A 129 -13.25 -8.43 -13.96
C LYS A 129 -13.03 -7.38 -12.88
N GLU A 130 -12.94 -7.84 -11.64
CA GLU A 130 -12.46 -7.01 -10.53
C GLU A 130 -10.93 -6.98 -10.55
N VAL A 131 -10.35 -5.82 -10.84
CA VAL A 131 -8.90 -5.64 -10.85
C VAL A 131 -8.39 -5.42 -9.43
N ILE A 132 -7.43 -6.25 -9.02
CA ILE A 132 -6.83 -6.19 -7.68
C ILE A 132 -5.45 -5.56 -7.79
N ASP A 133 -5.18 -4.62 -6.88
CA ASP A 133 -3.89 -3.95 -6.79
C ASP A 133 -2.77 -4.93 -6.41
N THR A 134 -1.59 -4.61 -6.91
CA THR A 134 -0.33 -5.21 -6.50
C THR A 134 0.49 -4.16 -5.79
N SER A 135 1.02 -4.53 -4.63
CA SER A 135 1.65 -3.58 -3.71
C SER A 135 3.06 -4.00 -3.35
N TYR A 136 3.92 -3.01 -3.13
CA TYR A 136 5.13 -3.14 -2.32
C TYR A 136 4.93 -2.39 -1.00
N ILE A 137 5.43 -2.95 0.10
CA ILE A 137 5.47 -2.29 1.41
C ILE A 137 6.93 -2.08 1.81
N PHE A 138 7.25 -0.86 2.23
CA PHE A 138 8.55 -0.48 2.73
C PHE A 138 8.39 0.01 4.16
N ASP A 139 8.91 -0.76 5.11
CA ASP A 139 8.89 -0.45 6.53
C ASP A 139 10.18 0.25 6.94
N PHE A 140 10.03 1.40 7.59
CA PHE A 140 11.09 2.21 8.18
C PHE A 140 11.13 2.07 9.71
N GLY A 141 10.11 1.45 10.30
CA GLY A 141 9.99 1.21 11.74
C GLY A 141 9.23 -0.08 12.05
N ASP A 142 9.29 -0.51 13.32
CA ASP A 142 8.90 -1.87 13.75
C ASP A 142 7.38 -2.10 13.84
N TYR A 143 6.55 -1.04 13.80
CA TYR A 143 5.09 -1.14 13.96
C TYR A 143 4.36 -0.57 12.74
N GLY A 144 4.27 -1.37 11.68
CA GLY A 144 3.79 -0.96 10.37
C GLY A 144 2.44 -1.51 9.96
N LEU A 145 2.18 -1.43 8.66
CA LEU A 145 0.98 -1.96 8.02
C LEU A 145 0.86 -3.48 8.26
N SER A 146 -0.37 -3.94 8.50
CA SER A 146 -0.67 -5.38 8.43
C SER A 146 -0.48 -5.87 7.00
N ASP A 147 -0.08 -7.14 6.81
CA ASP A 147 0.07 -7.74 5.47
C ASP A 147 -1.28 -8.17 4.87
N GLY A 148 -2.30 -7.30 4.96
CA GLY A 148 -3.57 -7.47 4.25
C GLY A 148 -3.45 -7.26 2.73
N TYR A 149 -2.25 -6.94 2.24
CA TYR A 149 -1.96 -6.59 0.86
C TYR A 149 -1.31 -7.73 0.06
N GLY A 150 -1.03 -8.87 0.71
CA GLY A 150 -0.39 -10.03 0.08
C GLY A 150 1.02 -9.74 -0.41
N THR A 151 1.79 -9.01 0.40
CA THR A 151 3.19 -8.66 0.12
C THR A 151 4.17 -9.67 0.68
N GLY A 152 3.74 -10.51 1.62
CA GLY A 152 4.59 -11.53 2.24
C GLY A 152 5.39 -10.99 3.42
N ARG A 153 6.28 -11.84 3.93
CA ARG A 153 7.14 -11.49 5.08
C ARG A 153 8.14 -10.41 4.71
N ALA A 154 8.37 -9.46 5.61
CA ALA A 154 9.37 -8.41 5.41
C ALA A 154 10.78 -9.00 5.25
N ARG A 155 11.51 -8.53 4.24
CA ARG A 155 12.92 -8.82 4.02
C ARG A 155 13.76 -7.65 4.52
N ALA A 156 14.79 -7.93 5.30
CA ALA A 156 15.74 -6.88 5.67
C ALA A 156 16.51 -6.38 4.44
N PHE A 157 16.64 -5.07 4.30
CA PHE A 157 17.46 -4.43 3.29
C PHE A 157 18.23 -3.25 3.90
N SER A 158 19.56 -3.34 3.85
CA SER A 158 20.46 -2.30 4.37
C SER A 158 21.38 -1.82 3.25
N GLY A 159 20.88 -0.87 2.47
CA GLY A 159 21.59 -0.25 1.36
C GLY A 159 20.94 1.08 0.98
N GLU A 160 21.71 1.98 0.37
CA GLU A 160 21.26 3.33 0.00
C GLU A 160 20.18 3.29 -1.09
N ARG A 161 20.30 2.35 -2.04
CA ARG A 161 19.40 2.22 -3.19
C ARG A 161 18.82 0.81 -3.31
N LEU A 162 17.50 0.72 -3.25
CA LEU A 162 16.74 -0.49 -3.53
C LEU A 162 16.19 -0.44 -4.96
N GLU A 163 16.53 -1.42 -5.79
CA GLU A 163 16.03 -1.53 -7.17
C GLU A 163 15.19 -2.80 -7.34
N LEU A 164 13.98 -2.64 -7.87
CA LEU A 164 12.98 -3.69 -8.02
C LEU A 164 12.54 -3.78 -9.48
N LYS A 165 12.84 -4.91 -10.13
CA LYS A 165 12.56 -5.14 -11.56
C LYS A 165 11.81 -6.46 -11.77
N THR A 166 10.70 -6.63 -11.06
CA THR A 166 9.92 -7.87 -11.08
C THR A 166 9.14 -8.02 -12.39
N ASP A 167 9.19 -9.20 -12.99
CA ASP A 167 8.33 -9.60 -14.09
C ASP A 167 6.91 -9.92 -13.59
N PHE A 168 5.92 -9.24 -14.13
CA PHE A 168 4.53 -9.40 -13.77
C PHE A 168 3.73 -9.96 -14.92
N PHE A 169 2.99 -11.02 -14.63
CA PHE A 169 2.07 -11.70 -15.53
C PHE A 169 0.64 -11.38 -15.09
N PRO A 170 -0.25 -10.98 -16.02
CA PRO A 170 -1.65 -10.88 -15.69
C PRO A 170 -2.18 -12.28 -15.31
N THR A 171 -2.92 -12.36 -14.21
CA THR A 171 -3.48 -13.61 -13.71
C THR A 171 -4.95 -13.42 -13.44
N THR A 172 -5.75 -14.16 -14.19
CA THR A 172 -7.21 -14.18 -14.11
C THR A 172 -7.64 -15.33 -13.22
N PHE A 173 -8.30 -15.04 -12.10
CA PHE A 173 -8.86 -16.04 -11.20
C PHE A 173 -10.38 -16.08 -11.34
N ILE A 174 -10.92 -17.25 -11.67
CA ILE A 174 -12.35 -17.46 -11.91
C ILE A 174 -12.96 -18.20 -10.71
N SER A 175 -13.81 -17.51 -9.96
CA SER A 175 -14.59 -18.11 -8.88
C SER A 175 -16.01 -18.39 -9.33
N HIS A 176 -16.30 -19.66 -9.62
CA HIS A 176 -17.66 -20.12 -9.90
C HIS A 176 -18.57 -20.04 -8.66
N MET A 177 -18.01 -20.21 -7.45
CA MET A 177 -18.76 -20.14 -6.19
C MET A 177 -19.31 -18.74 -5.91
N PHE A 178 -18.52 -17.70 -6.20
CA PHE A 178 -18.90 -16.31 -5.96
C PHE A 178 -19.37 -15.58 -7.21
N ASN A 179 -19.49 -16.28 -8.35
CA ASN A 179 -19.76 -15.70 -9.67
C ASN A 179 -18.90 -14.45 -9.94
N LYS A 180 -17.60 -14.56 -9.64
CA LYS A 180 -16.67 -13.44 -9.60
C LYS A 180 -15.38 -13.82 -10.31
N THR A 181 -14.94 -12.96 -11.21
CA THR A 181 -13.63 -13.07 -11.86
C THR A 181 -12.76 -11.92 -11.40
N THR A 182 -11.57 -12.23 -10.89
CA THR A 182 -10.59 -11.22 -10.48
C THR A 182 -9.39 -11.25 -11.42
N LEU A 183 -8.73 -10.11 -11.57
CA LEU A 183 -7.53 -9.95 -12.36
C LEU A 183 -6.47 -9.27 -11.49
N LYS A 184 -5.30 -9.91 -11.34
CA LYS A 184 -4.17 -9.37 -10.56
C LYS A 184 -2.86 -9.58 -11.31
N LEU A 185 -1.86 -8.77 -11.00
CA LEU A 185 -0.48 -9.03 -11.42
C LEU A 185 0.19 -10.07 -10.51
N PHE A 186 0.68 -11.14 -11.11
CA PHE A 186 1.45 -12.17 -10.44
C PHE A 186 2.94 -12.02 -10.78
N GLY A 187 3.77 -11.90 -9.74
CA GLY A 187 5.22 -11.71 -9.87
C GLY A 187 6.00 -12.64 -8.93
N GLY A 188 5.45 -13.82 -8.66
CA GLY A 188 5.96 -14.77 -7.68
C GLY A 188 5.04 -14.97 -6.49
N ASP A 189 5.21 -16.11 -5.81
CA ASP A 189 4.49 -16.46 -4.60
C ASP A 189 5.14 -15.77 -3.39
N THR A 190 4.47 -14.76 -2.83
CA THR A 190 4.99 -13.96 -1.71
C THR A 190 5.07 -14.71 -0.39
N ASP A 191 4.50 -15.91 -0.28
CA ASP A 191 4.72 -16.77 0.88
C ASP A 191 6.18 -17.28 0.92
N ASP A 192 6.85 -17.33 -0.24
CA ASP A 192 8.29 -17.49 -0.35
C ASP A 192 8.98 -16.11 -0.20
N GLU A 193 9.87 -16.02 0.78
CA GLU A 193 10.66 -14.81 1.06
C GLU A 193 11.41 -14.31 -0.18
N LYS A 194 11.82 -15.20 -1.09
CA LYS A 194 12.48 -14.83 -2.35
C LYS A 194 11.65 -13.83 -3.17
N TRP A 195 10.33 -13.99 -3.17
CA TRP A 195 9.38 -13.18 -3.94
C TRP A 195 8.61 -12.18 -3.08
N SER A 196 8.95 -12.05 -1.80
CA SER A 196 8.34 -11.04 -0.95
C SER A 196 8.49 -9.64 -1.54
N ARG A 197 7.42 -8.87 -1.41
CA ARG A 197 7.27 -7.47 -1.83
C ARG A 197 7.27 -6.53 -0.63
N ARG A 198 7.63 -7.04 0.55
CA ARG A 198 7.76 -6.26 1.79
C ARG A 198 9.22 -6.17 2.20
N TYR A 199 9.68 -4.95 2.49
CA TYR A 199 11.07 -4.68 2.85
C TYR A 199 11.15 -3.89 4.15
N GLN A 200 11.99 -4.34 5.08
CA GLN A 200 12.39 -3.56 6.25
C GLN A 200 13.69 -2.82 5.90
N LEU A 201 13.62 -1.49 5.88
CA LEU A 201 14.67 -0.59 5.39
C LEU A 201 15.39 0.09 6.56
N GLU A 202 16.72 0.18 6.48
CA GLU A 202 17.53 0.86 7.51
C GLU A 202 18.25 2.11 6.98
N ARG A 203 18.80 2.04 5.77
CA ARG A 203 19.71 3.06 5.21
C ARG A 203 19.29 3.53 3.81
N THR A 204 18.05 3.26 3.43
CA THR A 204 17.58 3.45 2.06
C THR A 204 17.11 4.88 1.85
N GLU A 205 17.73 5.53 0.87
CA GLU A 205 17.42 6.88 0.43
C GLU A 205 16.70 6.86 -0.94
N PHE A 206 16.90 5.80 -1.73
CA PHE A 206 16.31 5.65 -3.06
C PHE A 206 15.60 4.31 -3.21
N ILE A 207 14.35 4.35 -3.66
CA ILE A 207 13.56 3.17 -4.01
C ILE A 207 13.17 3.31 -5.49
N THR A 208 13.62 2.39 -6.31
CA THR A 208 13.31 2.37 -7.75
C THR A 208 12.51 1.11 -8.08
N ILE A 209 11.31 1.31 -8.61
CA ILE A 209 10.37 0.24 -8.97
C ILE A 209 10.15 0.30 -10.50
N GLU A 210 10.61 -0.72 -11.21
CA GLU A 210 10.50 -0.86 -12.66
C GLU A 210 9.83 -2.20 -13.02
N PRO A 211 8.51 -2.33 -12.79
CA PRO A 211 7.79 -3.57 -13.08
C PRO A 211 7.83 -3.86 -14.58
N GLN A 212 8.12 -5.11 -14.95
CA GLN A 212 8.06 -5.58 -16.33
C GLN A 212 6.71 -6.24 -16.57
N PHE A 213 5.82 -5.61 -17.34
CA PHE A 213 4.46 -6.12 -17.54
C PHE A 213 4.33 -6.93 -18.83
N HIS A 214 4.01 -8.22 -18.69
CA HIS A 214 3.85 -9.15 -19.81
C HIS A 214 2.39 -9.30 -20.22
N ALA A 215 1.79 -8.24 -20.77
CA ALA A 215 0.35 -8.14 -21.04
C ALA A 215 -0.25 -9.31 -21.84
N LYS A 216 0.53 -9.92 -22.75
CA LYS A 216 0.09 -11.02 -23.63
C LYS A 216 0.23 -12.40 -22.98
N LYS A 217 0.82 -12.50 -21.80
CA LYS A 217 1.12 -13.75 -21.10
C LYS A 217 0.14 -13.96 -19.94
N ASN A 218 -1.16 -13.91 -20.22
CA ASN A 218 -2.20 -14.11 -19.19
C ASN A 218 -2.26 -15.55 -18.72
N VAL A 219 -2.35 -15.72 -17.41
CA VAL A 219 -2.54 -17.01 -16.74
C VAL A 219 -3.99 -17.10 -16.27
N PHE A 220 -4.63 -18.25 -16.46
CA PHE A 220 -5.97 -18.50 -15.93
C PHE A 220 -5.90 -19.49 -14.79
N ILE A 221 -6.68 -19.24 -13.74
CA ILE A 221 -6.78 -20.09 -12.56
C ILE A 221 -8.25 -20.28 -12.23
N GLU A 222 -8.68 -21.53 -12.15
CA GLU A 222 -10.04 -21.88 -11.70
C GLU A 222 -10.07 -23.19 -10.91
N ALA A 223 -11.17 -23.44 -10.21
CA ALA A 223 -11.31 -24.67 -9.43
C ALA A 223 -11.25 -25.92 -10.32
N ASP A 224 -10.50 -26.92 -9.88
CA ASP A 224 -10.38 -28.18 -10.61
C ASP A 224 -11.64 -29.03 -10.46
N LYS A 225 -12.56 -28.87 -11.42
CA LYS A 225 -13.81 -29.62 -11.48
C LYS A 225 -13.60 -31.11 -11.77
N GLN A 226 -12.51 -31.48 -12.44
CA GLN A 226 -12.22 -32.88 -12.76
C GLN A 226 -11.80 -33.65 -11.51
N ARG A 227 -10.97 -33.04 -10.65
CA ARG A 227 -10.54 -33.64 -9.39
C ARG A 227 -11.52 -33.40 -8.24
N GLY A 228 -12.36 -32.38 -8.34
CA GLY A 228 -13.27 -31.96 -7.26
C GLY A 228 -12.56 -31.26 -6.10
N TYR A 229 -11.25 -31.03 -6.21
CA TYR A 229 -10.42 -30.31 -5.24
C TYR A 229 -9.21 -29.70 -5.96
N GLY A 230 -8.67 -28.61 -5.40
CA GLY A 230 -7.52 -27.90 -5.99
C GLY A 230 -7.91 -26.99 -7.15
N MET A 231 -6.92 -26.62 -7.95
CA MET A 231 -7.01 -25.63 -9.01
C MET A 231 -6.44 -26.18 -10.32
N VAL A 232 -7.00 -25.74 -11.43
CA VAL A 232 -6.38 -25.85 -12.76
C VAL A 232 -5.78 -24.51 -13.10
N ILE A 233 -4.51 -24.54 -13.52
CA ILE A 233 -3.77 -23.38 -13.99
C ILE A 233 -3.52 -23.56 -15.48
N THR A 234 -4.06 -22.66 -16.30
CA THR A 234 -3.77 -22.61 -17.74
C THR A 234 -2.73 -21.53 -17.98
N TYR A 235 -1.55 -21.96 -18.45
CA TYR A 235 -0.43 -21.09 -18.76
C TYR A 235 -0.65 -20.40 -20.12
N PRO A 236 0.11 -19.32 -20.43
CA PRO A 236 -0.10 -18.55 -21.67
C PRO A 236 -0.02 -19.36 -22.97
N GLU A 237 0.75 -20.44 -22.97
CA GLU A 237 0.92 -21.34 -24.13
C GLU A 237 -0.21 -22.39 -24.25
N GLY A 238 -1.21 -22.34 -23.37
CA GLY A 238 -2.37 -23.24 -23.37
C GLY A 238 -2.16 -24.53 -22.57
N GLU A 239 -0.96 -24.77 -22.04
CA GLU A 239 -0.67 -25.92 -21.18
C GLU A 239 -1.41 -25.79 -19.84
N GLU A 240 -2.05 -26.88 -19.42
CA GLU A 240 -2.78 -26.95 -18.15
C GLU A 240 -1.98 -27.69 -17.08
N GLU A 241 -2.08 -27.23 -15.84
CA GLU A 241 -1.48 -27.86 -14.67
C GLU A 241 -2.53 -27.97 -13.56
N HIS A 242 -2.70 -29.19 -13.05
CA HIS A 242 -3.65 -29.48 -11.98
C HIS A 242 -2.92 -29.56 -10.63
N VAL A 243 -3.16 -28.57 -9.77
CA VAL A 243 -2.40 -28.35 -8.54
C VAL A 243 -3.30 -28.25 -7.32
N ARG A 244 -2.74 -28.46 -6.13
CA ARG A 244 -3.44 -28.17 -4.86
C ARG A 244 -3.29 -26.72 -4.41
N LYS A 245 -2.26 -26.03 -4.88
CA LYS A 245 -1.96 -24.62 -4.56
C LYS A 245 -2.75 -23.67 -5.45
N VAL A 246 -2.87 -22.41 -5.05
CA VAL A 246 -3.57 -21.36 -5.80
C VAL A 246 -2.65 -20.51 -6.69
N ASN A 247 -1.33 -20.63 -6.50
CA ASN A 247 -0.34 -19.81 -7.21
C ASN A 247 0.32 -20.59 -8.39
N PRO A 248 0.49 -19.95 -9.56
CA PRO A 248 1.26 -20.51 -10.67
C PRO A 248 2.73 -20.77 -10.33
N ASP A 249 3.39 -21.60 -11.13
CA ASP A 249 4.84 -21.70 -11.12
C ASP A 249 5.45 -20.48 -11.81
N TYR A 250 5.96 -19.55 -10.99
CA TYR A 250 6.59 -18.34 -11.49
C TYR A 250 7.88 -18.61 -12.27
N GLN A 251 8.64 -19.64 -11.91
CA GLN A 251 9.88 -19.98 -12.61
C GLN A 251 9.58 -20.47 -14.03
N ARG A 252 8.48 -21.23 -14.20
CA ARG A 252 7.96 -21.62 -15.52
C ARG A 252 7.54 -20.41 -16.36
N LEU A 253 6.84 -19.45 -15.76
CA LEU A 253 6.45 -18.21 -16.45
C LEU A 253 7.68 -17.42 -16.93
N LEU A 254 8.70 -17.28 -16.09
CA LEU A 254 9.97 -16.64 -16.46
C LEU A 254 10.69 -17.36 -17.60
N LEU A 255 10.64 -18.70 -17.64
CA LEU A 255 11.21 -19.47 -18.74
C LEU A 255 10.47 -19.22 -20.07
N SER A 256 9.16 -18.90 -20.02
CA SER A 256 8.37 -18.58 -21.21
C SER A 256 8.68 -17.21 -21.85
N LEU A 257 9.55 -16.41 -21.22
CA LEU A 257 10.02 -15.13 -21.74
C LEU A 257 11.28 -15.27 -22.62
N LYS A 258 11.93 -16.43 -22.60
CA LYS A 258 13.14 -16.74 -23.38
C LYS A 258 12.78 -17.35 -24.72
#